data_AF-A0A1G9R9A4-F1
#
_entry.id   AF-A0A1G9R9A4-F1
#
_cell.length_a   1.000
_cell.length_b   1.000
_cell.length_c   1.000
_cell.angle_alpha   90.00
_cell.angle_beta   90.00
_cell.angle_gamma   90.00
#
_symmetry.space_group_name_H-M   'P 1'
#
loop_
_entity.id
_entity.type
_entity.pdbx_description
1 polymer ?
#
loop_
_entity_poly.entity_id
_entity_poly.type
_entity_poly.pdbx_seq_one_letter_code
_entity_poly.pdbx_strand_id
1 'polypeptide(L)'
;MRILPVLLLSLLGAVAHAQTDAGLVRDPDGNLYPWKRMPDNRLWLMRNLNFATEESWWYENDPAKGADYGRLYTFRVARNVCTQLGEGWRLPAREDWLGLAAAFGGVFHPQQGNGEAAFQALLKGGKSGFEAALGGGRRADGSFARGNAHGFYWMDTEGEPGMAWFLNFGAGSGRLFAQNDGEKEAAFSVRCVRDAP
;
A
#
# COMPACT_ATOMS: atom_id res chain seq x y z
N MET A 1 28.20 -43.55 -51.32
CA MET A 1 28.43 -43.10 -49.92
C MET A 1 27.92 -41.67 -49.79
N ARG A 2 26.76 -41.47 -49.16
CA ARG A 2 26.20 -40.13 -48.87
C ARG A 2 26.41 -39.86 -47.38
N ILE A 3 27.15 -38.81 -47.07
CA ILE A 3 27.37 -38.34 -45.69
C ILE A 3 26.19 -37.44 -45.35
N LEU A 4 25.40 -37.79 -44.33
CA LEU A 4 24.40 -36.88 -43.75
C LEU A 4 25.07 -35.95 -42.74
N PRO A 5 24.73 -34.65 -42.70
CA PRO A 5 25.23 -33.75 -41.68
C PRO A 5 24.45 -33.97 -40.37
N VAL A 6 25.18 -34.10 -39.26
CA VAL A 6 24.59 -34.09 -37.91
C VAL A 6 24.32 -32.64 -37.52
N LEU A 7 23.04 -32.26 -37.45
CA LEU A 7 22.63 -30.98 -36.87
C LEU A 7 22.77 -31.08 -35.34
N LEU A 8 23.70 -30.31 -34.79
CA LEU A 8 23.82 -30.09 -33.36
C LEU A 8 22.75 -29.08 -32.92
N LEU A 9 21.63 -29.56 -32.39
CA LEU A 9 20.63 -28.71 -31.74
C LEU A 9 21.18 -28.28 -30.36
N SER A 10 21.60 -27.01 -30.24
CA SER A 10 21.91 -26.43 -28.94
C SER A 10 20.61 -26.05 -28.24
N LEU A 11 20.22 -26.84 -27.23
CA LEU A 11 19.12 -26.52 -26.33
C LEU A 11 19.61 -25.45 -25.33
N LEU A 12 19.36 -24.19 -25.63
CA LEU A 12 19.37 -23.12 -24.63
C LEU A 12 18.16 -23.33 -23.72
N GLY A 13 18.38 -24.02 -22.60
CA GLY A 13 17.37 -24.15 -21.55
C GLY A 13 17.04 -22.77 -20.98
N ALA A 14 15.79 -22.34 -21.14
CA ALA A 14 15.29 -21.15 -20.48
C ALA A 14 15.33 -21.39 -18.96
N VAL A 15 16.15 -20.60 -18.25
CA VAL A 15 16.14 -20.61 -16.78
C VAL A 15 14.87 -19.91 -16.33
N ALA A 16 13.88 -20.69 -15.91
CA ALA A 16 12.69 -20.15 -15.24
C ALA A 16 13.16 -19.52 -13.91
N HIS A 17 13.14 -18.20 -13.83
CA HIS A 17 13.41 -17.51 -12.57
C HIS A 17 12.19 -17.73 -11.67
N ALA A 18 12.36 -18.51 -10.59
CA ALA A 18 11.35 -18.65 -9.57
C ALA A 18 11.08 -17.26 -8.97
N GLN A 19 9.87 -16.75 -9.17
CA GLN A 19 9.49 -15.43 -8.70
C GLN A 19 9.15 -15.52 -7.22
N THR A 20 9.88 -14.80 -6.38
CA THR A 20 9.65 -14.79 -4.94
C THR A 20 8.35 -14.04 -4.60
N ASP A 21 7.52 -14.63 -3.75
CA ASP A 21 6.25 -14.03 -3.29
C ASP A 21 6.39 -13.15 -2.05
N ALA A 22 7.60 -12.99 -1.51
CA ALA A 22 7.88 -12.08 -0.42
C ALA A 22 9.35 -11.66 -0.40
N GLY A 23 9.65 -10.56 0.29
CA GLY A 23 11.00 -10.09 0.50
C GLY A 23 11.07 -8.87 1.41
N LEU A 24 12.22 -8.20 1.39
CA LEU A 24 12.47 -6.96 2.13
C LEU A 24 12.93 -5.87 1.16
N VAL A 25 12.54 -4.64 1.43
CA VAL A 25 13.09 -3.44 0.79
C VAL A 25 13.54 -2.45 1.85
N ARG A 26 14.58 -1.68 1.54
CA ARG A 26 15.19 -0.69 2.45
C ARG A 26 15.08 0.70 1.83
N ASP A 27 14.73 1.71 2.62
CA ASP A 27 14.80 3.11 2.21
C ASP A 27 16.19 3.73 2.51
N PRO A 28 16.48 4.97 2.06
CA PRO A 28 17.78 5.62 2.31
C PRO A 28 18.08 5.86 3.80
N ASP A 29 17.05 6.00 4.64
CA ASP A 29 17.18 6.16 6.10
C ASP A 29 17.47 4.82 6.81
N GLY A 30 17.46 3.72 6.06
CA GLY A 30 17.75 2.38 6.57
C GLY A 30 16.55 1.66 7.17
N ASN A 31 15.33 2.20 7.07
CA ASN A 31 14.13 1.49 7.49
C ASN A 31 13.91 0.25 6.60
N LEU A 32 13.45 -0.85 7.18
CA LEU A 32 13.19 -2.10 6.49
C LEU A 32 11.69 -2.40 6.41
N TYR A 33 11.23 -2.69 5.20
CA TYR A 33 9.84 -2.96 4.88
C TYR A 33 9.70 -4.35 4.26
N PRO A 34 9.01 -5.28 4.94
CA PRO A 34 8.60 -6.53 4.30
C PRO A 34 7.61 -6.23 3.19
N TRP A 35 7.75 -6.94 2.09
CA TRP A 35 6.77 -6.94 1.02
C TRP A 35 6.30 -8.36 0.70
N LYS A 36 5.10 -8.47 0.16
CA LYS A 36 4.47 -9.74 -0.22
C LYS A 36 3.65 -9.57 -1.48
N ARG A 37 3.63 -10.61 -2.33
CA ARG A 37 2.65 -10.74 -3.42
C ARG A 37 1.28 -11.02 -2.82
N MET A 38 0.33 -10.15 -3.13
CA MET A 38 -1.06 -10.28 -2.69
C MET A 38 -1.94 -10.88 -3.81
N PRO A 39 -3.18 -11.30 -3.50
CA PRO A 39 -4.05 -11.99 -4.48
C PRO A 39 -4.41 -11.16 -5.72
N ASP A 40 -4.19 -9.84 -5.71
CA ASP A 40 -4.31 -8.97 -6.89
C ASP A 40 -3.07 -9.03 -7.81
N ASN A 41 -2.17 -9.97 -7.56
CA ASN A 41 -0.92 -10.20 -8.29
C ASN A 41 0.07 -9.01 -8.24
N ARG A 42 -0.03 -8.16 -7.22
CA ARG A 42 0.92 -7.06 -6.98
C ARG A 42 1.74 -7.30 -5.74
N LEU A 43 2.90 -6.64 -5.67
CA LEU A 43 3.77 -6.65 -4.50
C LEU A 43 3.42 -5.46 -3.62
N TRP A 44 3.00 -5.72 -2.39
CA TRP A 44 2.60 -4.70 -1.43
C TRP A 44 3.57 -4.64 -0.25
N LEU A 45 3.78 -3.45 0.32
CA LEU A 45 4.42 -3.36 1.63
C LEU A 45 3.48 -3.85 2.74
N MET A 46 4.03 -4.64 3.65
CA MET A 46 3.34 -5.20 4.81
C MET A 46 3.44 -4.31 6.06
N ARG A 47 4.06 -3.13 5.94
CA ARG A 47 3.97 -2.06 6.94
C ARG A 47 3.89 -0.68 6.27
N ASN A 48 3.39 0.31 6.99
CA ASN A 48 3.32 1.69 6.51
C ASN A 48 4.74 2.27 6.30
N LEU A 49 4.89 3.14 5.32
CA LEU A 49 6.17 3.80 5.07
C LEU A 49 6.56 4.72 6.26
N ASN A 50 7.82 4.72 6.66
CA ASN A 50 8.35 5.50 7.78
C ASN A 50 9.54 6.41 7.38
N PHE A 51 9.72 6.65 6.09
CA PHE A 51 10.77 7.50 5.54
C PHE A 51 10.56 8.98 5.89
N ALA A 52 11.58 9.64 6.43
CA ALA A 52 11.44 11.02 6.87
C ALA A 52 11.46 12.02 5.70
N THR A 53 10.47 12.91 5.67
CA THR A 53 10.41 14.07 4.77
C THR A 53 9.95 15.31 5.53
N GLU A 54 10.15 16.50 4.95
CA GLU A 54 9.70 17.78 5.54
C GLU A 54 8.19 17.81 5.82
N GLU A 55 7.37 17.21 4.94
CA GLU A 55 5.91 17.11 5.11
C GLU A 55 5.49 15.69 5.50
N SER A 56 6.12 15.17 6.55
CA SER A 56 5.74 13.90 7.16
C SER A 56 5.89 13.89 8.67
N TRP A 57 4.96 13.22 9.35
CA TRP A 57 4.89 13.20 10.81
C TRP A 57 4.57 11.81 11.33
N TRP A 58 5.14 11.44 12.47
CA TRP A 58 4.53 10.41 13.29
C TRP A 58 3.22 10.93 13.88
N TYR A 59 2.28 10.04 14.14
CA TYR A 59 1.04 10.40 14.82
C TYR A 59 1.37 11.08 16.16
N GLU A 60 0.74 12.22 16.45
CA GLU A 60 1.00 13.06 17.64
C GLU A 60 2.45 13.54 17.80
N ASN A 61 3.24 13.48 16.72
CA ASN A 61 4.69 13.72 16.74
C ASN A 61 5.45 12.80 17.70
N ASP A 62 4.89 11.64 18.04
CA ASP A 62 5.52 10.67 18.95
C ASP A 62 6.31 9.62 18.15
N PRO A 63 7.65 9.59 18.24
CA PRO A 63 8.47 8.60 17.54
C PRO A 63 8.14 7.16 17.91
N ALA A 64 7.60 6.90 19.12
CA ALA A 64 7.17 5.55 19.50
C ALA A 64 6.06 5.01 18.61
N LYS A 65 5.24 5.90 18.01
CA LYS A 65 4.18 5.53 17.06
C LYS A 65 4.72 5.12 15.69
N GLY A 66 5.95 5.50 15.34
CA GLY A 66 6.55 5.19 14.05
C GLY A 66 6.69 3.69 13.79
N ALA A 67 6.98 2.90 14.83
CA ALA A 67 7.11 1.45 14.71
C ALA A 67 5.78 0.74 14.35
N ASP A 68 4.66 1.28 14.84
CA ASP A 68 3.32 0.71 14.67
C ASP A 68 2.57 1.30 13.48
N TYR A 69 2.64 2.62 13.28
CA TYR A 69 1.81 3.35 12.31
C TYR A 69 2.60 3.87 11.12
N GLY A 70 3.93 3.88 11.18
CA GLY A 70 4.75 4.61 10.22
C GLY A 70 4.54 6.13 10.33
N ARG A 71 4.83 6.84 9.24
CA ARG A 71 4.55 8.28 9.13
C ARG A 71 3.29 8.55 8.32
N LEU A 72 2.72 9.72 8.55
CA LEU A 72 1.66 10.34 7.78
C LEU A 72 2.31 11.33 6.81
N TYR A 73 1.85 11.37 5.56
CA TYR A 73 2.40 12.20 4.49
C TYR A 73 1.31 13.04 3.86
N THR A 74 1.60 14.30 3.52
CA THR A 74 0.70 15.09 2.65
C THR A 74 0.52 14.40 1.30
N PHE A 75 -0.57 14.67 0.59
CA PHE A 75 -0.82 14.03 -0.70
C PHE A 75 0.33 14.30 -1.70
N ARG A 76 0.83 15.54 -1.72
CA ARG A 76 1.98 15.96 -2.56
C ARG A 76 3.21 15.08 -2.36
N VAL A 77 3.56 14.78 -1.10
CA VAL A 77 4.70 13.91 -0.77
C VAL A 77 4.36 12.45 -1.04
N ALA A 78 3.17 12.00 -0.66
CA ALA A 78 2.72 10.62 -0.80
C ALA A 78 2.87 10.08 -2.23
N ARG A 79 2.60 10.92 -3.24
CA ARG A 79 2.73 10.55 -4.66
C ARG A 79 4.13 10.13 -5.09
N ASN A 80 5.16 10.64 -4.43
CA ASN A 80 6.54 10.44 -4.85
C ASN A 80 7.37 9.63 -3.85
N VAL A 81 6.94 9.55 -2.59
CA VAL A 81 7.76 9.00 -1.50
C VAL A 81 8.08 7.51 -1.67
N CYS A 82 7.23 6.74 -2.36
CA CYS A 82 7.49 5.33 -2.62
C CYS A 82 8.69 5.08 -3.54
N THR A 83 9.06 6.05 -4.39
CA THR A 83 10.22 5.91 -5.29
C THR A 83 11.54 5.82 -4.53
N GLN A 84 11.57 6.23 -3.26
CA GLN A 84 12.72 6.08 -2.36
C GLN A 84 13.06 4.61 -2.07
N LEU A 85 12.13 3.68 -2.33
CA LEU A 85 12.35 2.25 -2.20
C LEU A 85 12.99 1.61 -3.45
N GLY A 86 13.25 2.40 -4.49
CA GLY A 86 13.81 1.96 -5.75
C GLY A 86 12.76 1.75 -6.84
N GLU A 87 13.24 1.26 -7.99
CA GLU A 87 12.45 1.19 -9.22
C GLU A 87 11.16 0.37 -9.07
N GLY A 88 10.08 0.90 -9.65
CA GLY A 88 8.75 0.30 -9.70
C GLY A 88 7.90 0.51 -8.45
N TRP A 89 8.48 0.91 -7.31
CA TRP A 89 7.70 1.24 -6.12
C TRP A 89 6.99 2.57 -6.29
N ARG A 90 5.67 2.54 -6.14
CA ARG A 90 4.78 3.69 -6.34
C ARG A 90 3.69 3.76 -5.27
N LEU A 91 3.07 4.93 -5.16
CA LEU A 91 1.80 5.06 -4.45
C LEU A 91 0.74 4.24 -5.20
N PRO A 92 -0.09 3.44 -4.53
CA PRO A 92 -1.16 2.68 -5.16
C PRO A 92 -2.23 3.61 -5.71
N ALA A 93 -2.64 3.39 -6.95
CA ALA A 93 -3.83 3.99 -7.53
C ALA A 93 -5.09 3.36 -6.93
N ARG A 94 -6.24 3.95 -7.22
CA ARG A 94 -7.55 3.45 -6.77
C ARG A 94 -7.77 2.00 -7.20
N GLU A 95 -7.40 1.64 -8.42
CA GLU A 95 -7.59 0.30 -8.98
C GLU A 95 -6.75 -0.75 -8.25
N ASP A 96 -5.59 -0.37 -7.70
CA ASP A 96 -4.76 -1.30 -6.94
C ASP A 96 -5.45 -1.67 -5.62
N TRP A 97 -5.90 -0.66 -4.87
CA TRP A 97 -6.61 -0.87 -3.61
C TRP A 97 -7.93 -1.62 -3.80
N LEU A 98 -8.70 -1.29 -4.84
CA LEU A 98 -9.95 -1.96 -5.13
C LEU A 98 -9.73 -3.40 -5.57
N GLY A 99 -8.70 -3.68 -6.38
CA GLY A 99 -8.32 -5.03 -6.76
C GLY A 99 -7.93 -5.88 -5.55
N LEU A 100 -7.09 -5.34 -4.66
CA LEU A 100 -6.74 -6.00 -3.40
C LEU A 100 -7.97 -6.25 -2.53
N ALA A 101 -8.81 -5.25 -2.32
CA ALA A 101 -10.02 -5.38 -1.49
C ALA A 101 -11.01 -6.40 -2.08
N ALA A 102 -11.17 -6.46 -3.40
CA ALA A 102 -12.08 -7.38 -4.08
C ALA A 102 -11.78 -8.85 -3.77
N ALA A 103 -10.50 -9.22 -3.63
CA ALA A 103 -10.08 -10.56 -3.22
C ALA A 103 -10.57 -10.95 -1.80
N PHE A 104 -11.01 -9.97 -1.00
CA PHE A 104 -11.49 -10.16 0.37
C PHE A 104 -12.94 -9.67 0.57
N GLY A 105 -13.71 -9.47 -0.50
CA GLY A 105 -15.13 -9.08 -0.42
C GLY A 105 -15.43 -7.61 -0.73
N GLY A 106 -14.42 -6.85 -1.13
CA GLY A 106 -14.56 -5.48 -1.63
C GLY A 106 -14.72 -4.41 -0.55
N VAL A 107 -14.74 -3.15 -0.98
CA VAL A 107 -15.05 -2.00 -0.13
C VAL A 107 -16.56 -1.87 0.08
N PHE A 108 -16.97 -1.07 1.06
CA PHE A 108 -18.38 -0.74 1.27
C PHE A 108 -18.95 -0.03 0.03
N HIS A 109 -20.07 -0.55 -0.44
CA HIS A 109 -20.92 0.03 -1.45
C HIS A 109 -22.36 -0.41 -1.17
N PRO A 110 -23.33 0.51 -0.98
CA PRO A 110 -24.67 0.21 -0.47
C PRO A 110 -25.41 -0.95 -1.18
N GLN A 111 -25.10 -1.18 -2.45
CA GLN A 111 -25.75 -2.21 -3.28
C GLN A 111 -24.85 -3.41 -3.65
N GLN A 112 -23.54 -3.37 -3.36
CA GLN A 112 -22.59 -4.39 -3.85
C GLN A 112 -21.88 -5.14 -2.72
N GLY A 113 -21.67 -4.50 -1.57
CA GLY A 113 -20.95 -5.13 -0.46
C GLY A 113 -20.87 -4.22 0.76
N ASN A 114 -20.76 -4.80 1.95
CA ASN A 114 -20.72 -4.02 3.18
C ASN A 114 -19.28 -3.63 3.60
N GLY A 115 -18.24 -4.13 2.92
CA GLY A 115 -16.84 -3.81 3.21
C GLY A 115 -16.25 -4.47 4.47
N GLU A 116 -17.00 -5.33 5.16
CA GLU A 116 -16.61 -5.90 6.45
C GLU A 116 -15.57 -7.02 6.30
N ALA A 117 -15.77 -7.92 5.34
CA ALA A 117 -14.84 -9.02 5.10
C ALA A 117 -13.45 -8.51 4.70
N ALA A 118 -13.38 -7.47 3.87
CA ALA A 118 -12.13 -6.84 3.48
C ALA A 118 -11.47 -6.10 4.64
N PHE A 119 -12.26 -5.37 5.45
CA PHE A 119 -11.78 -4.74 6.67
C PHE A 119 -11.11 -5.76 7.60
N GLN A 120 -11.80 -6.84 7.95
CA GLN A 120 -11.27 -7.87 8.86
C GLN A 120 -10.06 -8.60 8.29
N ALA A 121 -10.05 -8.85 6.98
CA ALA A 121 -8.95 -9.58 6.35
C ALA A 121 -7.65 -8.76 6.30
N LEU A 122 -7.75 -7.45 6.00
CA LEU A 122 -6.60 -6.58 5.72
C LEU A 122 -6.06 -5.85 6.97
N LEU A 123 -6.85 -5.72 8.05
CA LEU A 123 -6.42 -5.10 9.30
C LEU A 123 -5.27 -5.88 9.97
N LYS A 124 -4.50 -5.22 10.85
CA LYS A 124 -3.51 -5.83 11.76
C LYS A 124 -4.07 -7.08 12.45
N GLY A 125 -3.39 -8.23 12.31
CA GLY A 125 -3.85 -9.53 12.80
C GLY A 125 -4.92 -10.24 11.96
N GLY A 126 -5.33 -9.64 10.83
CA GLY A 126 -6.27 -10.24 9.89
C GLY A 126 -5.66 -11.36 9.05
N LYS A 127 -6.52 -12.21 8.47
CA LYS A 127 -6.10 -13.43 7.75
C LYS A 127 -5.21 -13.21 6.51
N SER A 128 -5.16 -11.99 5.96
CA SER A 128 -4.35 -11.70 4.77
C SER A 128 -2.86 -11.53 5.07
N GLY A 129 -2.53 -11.14 6.31
CA GLY A 129 -1.20 -10.68 6.70
C GLY A 129 -0.80 -9.31 6.12
N PHE A 130 -1.76 -8.51 5.62
CA PHE A 130 -1.49 -7.16 5.10
C PHE A 130 -1.13 -6.16 6.20
N GLU A 131 -1.60 -6.41 7.42
CA GLU A 131 -1.26 -5.64 8.62
C GLU A 131 -1.59 -4.14 8.53
N ALA A 132 -2.76 -3.76 8.00
CA ALA A 132 -3.17 -2.35 7.99
C ALA A 132 -3.33 -1.81 9.43
N ALA A 133 -2.72 -0.66 9.69
CA ALA A 133 -2.76 0.03 10.98
C ALA A 133 -3.83 1.14 11.02
N LEU A 134 -4.36 1.40 12.21
CA LEU A 134 -5.33 2.47 12.47
C LEU A 134 -4.62 3.72 12.99
N GLY A 135 -3.68 4.25 12.20
CA GLY A 135 -2.81 5.37 12.59
C GLY A 135 -3.46 6.75 12.56
N GLY A 136 -4.74 6.86 12.22
CA GLY A 136 -5.44 8.15 12.07
C GLY A 136 -4.88 9.00 10.93
N GLY A 137 -4.99 10.31 11.10
CA GLY A 137 -4.46 11.30 10.16
C GLY A 137 -4.12 12.62 10.85
N ARG A 138 -3.46 13.51 10.09
CA ARG A 138 -3.16 14.89 10.49
C ARG A 138 -3.90 15.84 9.55
N ARG A 139 -4.62 16.81 10.08
CA ARG A 139 -5.34 17.80 9.26
C ARG A 139 -4.39 18.90 8.78
N ALA A 140 -4.89 19.73 7.85
CA ALA A 140 -4.16 20.90 7.34
C ALA A 140 -3.74 21.89 8.45
N ASP A 141 -4.57 22.05 9.49
CA ASP A 141 -4.26 22.87 10.68
C ASP A 141 -3.20 22.25 11.61
N GLY A 142 -2.75 21.04 11.30
CA GLY A 142 -1.76 20.28 12.04
C GLY A 142 -2.29 19.47 13.21
N SER A 143 -3.60 19.50 13.48
CA SER A 143 -4.23 18.66 14.49
C SER A 143 -4.22 17.19 14.05
N PHE A 144 -3.95 16.29 15.00
CA PHE A 144 -4.06 14.86 14.80
C PHE A 144 -5.44 14.38 15.22
N ALA A 145 -5.99 13.38 14.52
CA ALA A 145 -7.26 12.80 14.90
C ALA A 145 -7.41 11.36 14.43
N ARG A 146 -8.41 10.70 15.02
CA ARG A 146 -8.86 9.36 14.65
C ARG A 146 -7.82 8.25 14.83
N GLY A 147 -6.76 8.48 15.61
CA GLY A 147 -5.83 7.43 16.03
C GLY A 147 -6.60 6.29 16.70
N ASN A 148 -6.25 5.05 16.37
CA ASN A 148 -6.94 3.80 16.73
C ASN A 148 -8.39 3.65 16.23
N ALA A 149 -9.05 4.72 15.77
CA ALA A 149 -10.41 4.68 15.25
C ALA A 149 -10.44 4.47 13.73
N HIS A 150 -9.47 5.04 13.02
CA HIS A 150 -9.37 4.96 11.57
C HIS A 150 -7.94 4.72 11.09
N GLY A 151 -7.81 4.02 9.96
CA GLY A 151 -6.59 3.98 9.16
C GLY A 151 -6.85 4.62 7.80
N PHE A 152 -6.25 5.78 7.54
CA PHE A 152 -6.37 6.49 6.26
C PHE A 152 -5.14 6.23 5.40
N TYR A 153 -5.35 5.89 4.13
CA TYR A 153 -4.30 5.54 3.19
C TYR A 153 -4.49 6.26 1.86
N TRP A 154 -3.50 7.04 1.44
CA TRP A 154 -3.59 7.73 0.15
C TRP A 154 -3.69 6.75 -1.03
N MET A 155 -4.43 7.17 -2.04
CA MET A 155 -4.41 6.59 -3.39
C MET A 155 -3.82 7.62 -4.35
N ASP A 156 -3.02 7.21 -5.33
CA ASP A 156 -2.57 8.08 -6.42
C ASP A 156 -3.72 8.36 -7.41
N THR A 157 -4.79 8.97 -6.93
CA THR A 157 -6.00 9.21 -7.69
C THR A 157 -6.63 10.50 -7.22
N GLU A 158 -6.82 11.41 -8.17
CA GLU A 158 -7.39 12.74 -7.91
C GLU A 158 -8.89 12.67 -7.60
N GLY A 159 -9.34 13.50 -6.67
CA GLY A 159 -10.76 13.75 -6.41
C GLY A 159 -11.22 15.05 -7.05
N GLU A 160 -12.14 15.74 -6.38
CA GLU A 160 -12.50 17.12 -6.69
C GLU A 160 -11.30 18.08 -6.45
N PRO A 161 -11.33 19.33 -6.95
CA PRO A 161 -10.25 20.29 -6.69
C PRO A 161 -9.93 20.42 -5.19
N GLY A 162 -8.66 20.25 -4.82
CA GLY A 162 -8.20 20.25 -3.42
C GLY A 162 -8.34 18.90 -2.70
N MET A 163 -8.96 17.90 -3.32
CA MET A 163 -9.22 16.59 -2.73
C MET A 163 -8.55 15.46 -3.51
N ALA A 164 -8.30 14.35 -2.82
CA ALA A 164 -7.76 13.13 -3.38
C ALA A 164 -8.49 11.90 -2.81
N TRP A 165 -8.37 10.78 -3.52
CA TRP A 165 -8.90 9.51 -3.04
C TRP A 165 -8.04 8.91 -1.94
N PHE A 166 -8.70 8.30 -0.97
CA PHE A 166 -8.06 7.55 0.09
C PHE A 166 -8.90 6.34 0.49
N LEU A 167 -8.23 5.33 1.04
CA LEU A 167 -8.87 4.18 1.67
C LEU A 167 -9.01 4.44 3.17
N ASN A 168 -10.16 4.07 3.73
CA ASN A 168 -10.50 4.32 5.12
C ASN A 168 -10.93 3.01 5.80
N PHE A 169 -10.09 2.53 6.72
CA PHE A 169 -10.42 1.46 7.65
C PHE A 169 -11.17 2.04 8.85
N GLY A 170 -12.51 1.96 8.88
CA GLY A 170 -13.31 2.53 9.96
C GLY A 170 -13.63 1.51 11.04
N ALA A 171 -12.90 1.55 12.16
CA ALA A 171 -13.03 0.55 13.24
C ALA A 171 -14.40 0.58 13.91
N GLY A 172 -14.98 1.76 14.12
CA GLY A 172 -16.31 1.89 14.73
C GLY A 172 -17.42 1.23 13.91
N SER A 173 -17.29 1.21 12.58
CA SER A 173 -18.23 0.51 11.69
C SER A 173 -17.81 -0.92 11.36
N GLY A 174 -16.54 -1.28 11.56
CA GLY A 174 -15.97 -2.54 11.10
C GLY A 174 -15.93 -2.68 9.57
N ARG A 175 -15.74 -1.57 8.83
CA ARG A 175 -15.90 -1.53 7.37
C ARG A 175 -14.74 -0.80 6.70
N LEU A 176 -14.47 -1.22 5.47
CA LEU A 176 -13.50 -0.61 4.57
C LEU A 176 -14.21 0.29 3.56
N PHE A 177 -13.78 1.54 3.42
CA PHE A 177 -14.36 2.50 2.47
C PHE A 177 -13.30 3.02 1.51
N ALA A 178 -13.70 3.33 0.28
CA ALA A 178 -12.95 4.19 -0.64
C ALA A 178 -13.67 5.53 -0.74
N GLN A 179 -12.98 6.62 -0.43
CA GLN A 179 -13.53 7.96 -0.29
C GLN A 179 -12.69 8.94 -1.13
N ASN A 180 -13.28 10.06 -1.55
CA ASN A 180 -12.68 11.02 -2.48
C ASN A 180 -12.64 12.46 -1.94
N ASP A 181 -12.96 12.63 -0.66
CA ASP A 181 -13.02 13.89 0.09
C ASP A 181 -11.78 14.09 0.98
N GLY A 182 -10.65 13.45 0.64
CA GLY A 182 -9.41 13.59 1.39
C GLY A 182 -8.69 14.87 1.00
N GLU A 183 -8.69 15.87 1.89
CA GLU A 183 -7.97 17.14 1.70
C GLU A 183 -6.47 16.89 1.43
N LYS A 184 -5.94 17.44 0.32
CA LYS A 184 -4.55 17.19 -0.10
C LYS A 184 -3.51 17.71 0.90
N GLU A 185 -3.88 18.73 1.66
CA GLU A 185 -3.08 19.35 2.73
C GLU A 185 -3.11 18.54 4.03
N ALA A 186 -4.05 17.60 4.19
CA ALA A 186 -4.01 16.62 5.26
C ALA A 186 -2.91 15.58 5.01
N ALA A 187 -2.53 14.84 6.04
CA ALA A 187 -1.54 13.78 5.97
C ALA A 187 -2.11 12.43 6.39
N PHE A 188 -1.96 11.43 5.52
CA PHE A 188 -2.41 10.05 5.70
C PHE A 188 -1.25 9.07 5.53
N SER A 189 -1.48 7.81 5.90
CA SER A 189 -0.47 6.75 5.78
C SER A 189 -0.22 6.39 4.31
N VAL A 190 0.96 5.85 4.02
CA VAL A 190 1.34 5.35 2.69
C VAL A 190 1.68 3.86 2.77
N ARG A 191 1.11 3.08 1.85
CA ARG A 191 1.45 1.69 1.56
C ARG A 191 1.93 1.61 0.12
N CYS A 192 3.21 1.40 -0.10
CA CYS A 192 3.74 1.32 -1.47
C CYS A 192 3.37 -0.01 -2.12
N VAL A 193 3.13 0.06 -3.42
CA VAL A 193 2.86 -1.08 -4.28
C VAL A 193 3.88 -1.10 -5.43
N ARG A 194 4.13 -2.28 -5.97
CA ARG A 194 4.90 -2.48 -7.20
C ARG A 194 4.23 -3.58 -8.01
N ASP A 195 4.13 -3.36 -9.32
CA ASP A 195 3.61 -4.39 -10.22
C ASP A 195 4.56 -5.60 -10.19
N ALA A 196 4.00 -6.80 -10.23
CA ALA A 196 4.83 -7.98 -10.29
C ALA A 196 5.54 -8.08 -11.66
N PRO A 197 6.80 -8.54 -11.69
CA PRO A 197 7.43 -8.97 -12.93
C PRO A 197 6.60 -10.01 -13.70
#